data_AF-A0A923C122-F1
#
_entry.id   AF-A0A923C122-F1
#
_cell.length_a   1.000
_cell.length_b   1.000
_cell.length_c   1.000
_cell.angle_alpha   90.00
_cell.angle_beta   90.00
_cell.angle_gamma   90.00
#
_symmetry.space_group_name_H-M   'P 1'
#
loop_
_entity.id
_entity.type
_entity.pdbx_description
1 polymer ?
#
loop_
_entity_poly.entity_id
_entity_poly.type
_entity_poly.pdbx_seq_one_letter_code
_entity_poly.pdbx_strand_id
1 'polypeptide(L)'
;MSSILTNNASMVALETLRNINRNLETVQNEIATGKKISSAKDNAAVWAVATVMSSDVESFKAISDSLSLGSSTVGVARSASEKVVETLKEIKTLIVGAQGENVDRAKYQTDIEEKMGLIEGYVAAAQFNGLNLLNGSASGDVNVLASLDRSSSGSVSASYIAVARQDLSIANTGSAATFGGTAVTNTTIMDNAGTAAGTAATVAGSATRTVSIASVADGNSYRITLSDTTTNNSLGTRSFEYVASAADSLESVAANLTTQMSNFFAATGETNYSVTRNGEDIVIANASAQALSVTTVTATGGTAGVSSGGLGNLANIDVTSTTGAAAALTTIEGLLNTAIDATAAFGSSQNRISGQSEFVRTIVDSMTAGIGGLTDTDMEAASAKLQALQVQQQLGVQALSIANQAPQALLSLFR
;
A
#
# COMPACT_ATOMS: atom_id res chain seq x y z
N MET A 1 -16.81 58.10 56.39
CA MET A 1 -15.32 58.09 56.40
C MET A 1 -14.81 58.77 55.13
N SER A 2 -14.84 60.10 55.09
CA SER A 2 -14.30 60.92 54.00
C SER A 2 -12.80 61.13 54.23
N SER A 3 -11.96 60.31 53.61
CA SER A 3 -10.51 60.55 53.53
C SER A 3 -10.21 61.31 52.25
N ILE A 4 -9.45 62.41 52.33
CA ILE A 4 -8.97 63.18 51.16
C ILE A 4 -7.75 62.48 50.53
N LEU A 5 -7.00 61.74 51.33
CA LEU A 5 -5.75 61.08 50.93
C LEU A 5 -5.98 59.74 50.21
N THR A 6 -7.17 59.15 50.32
CA THR A 6 -7.45 57.83 49.74
C THR A 6 -8.90 57.73 49.31
N ASN A 7 -9.13 57.51 48.02
CA ASN A 7 -10.47 57.34 47.46
C ASN A 7 -10.74 55.85 47.16
N ASN A 8 -11.44 55.19 48.08
CA ASN A 8 -11.77 53.77 47.94
C ASN A 8 -12.73 53.51 46.76
N ALA A 9 -13.64 54.42 46.46
CA ALA A 9 -14.56 54.29 45.33
C ALA A 9 -13.84 54.30 43.99
N SER A 10 -12.83 55.17 43.82
CA SER A 10 -11.99 55.21 42.62
C SER A 10 -11.10 53.97 42.48
N MET A 11 -10.62 53.40 43.58
CA MET A 11 -9.81 52.16 43.53
C MET A 11 -10.64 50.96 43.09
N VAL A 12 -11.85 50.80 43.62
CA VAL A 12 -12.79 49.74 43.21
C VAL A 12 -13.21 49.93 41.75
N ALA A 13 -13.51 51.17 41.32
CA ALA A 13 -13.83 51.47 39.93
C ALA A 13 -12.65 51.21 38.97
N LEU A 14 -11.41 51.43 39.41
CA LEU A 14 -10.22 51.14 38.62
C LEU A 14 -9.98 49.62 38.51
N GLU A 15 -10.22 48.87 39.58
CA GLU A 15 -10.11 47.41 39.58
C GLU A 15 -11.15 46.76 38.66
N THR A 16 -12.40 47.21 38.70
CA THR A 16 -13.44 46.76 37.77
C THR A 16 -13.12 47.12 36.32
N LEU A 17 -12.61 48.34 36.06
CA LEU A 17 -12.18 48.74 34.72
C LEU A 17 -11.00 47.89 34.21
N ARG A 18 -10.03 47.56 35.07
CA ARG A 18 -8.91 46.65 34.73
C ARG A 18 -9.38 45.22 34.45
N ASN A 19 -10.44 44.75 35.11
CA ASN A 19 -11.06 43.44 34.82
C ASN A 19 -11.84 43.47 33.49
N ILE A 20 -12.60 44.54 33.22
CA ILE A 20 -13.31 44.72 31.93
C ILE A 20 -12.31 44.77 30.77
N ASN A 21 -11.22 45.53 30.90
CA ASN A 21 -10.18 45.62 29.86
C ASN A 21 -9.51 44.27 29.58
N ARG A 22 -9.21 43.48 30.62
CA ARG A 22 -8.67 42.11 30.44
C ARG A 22 -9.65 41.20 29.72
N ASN A 23 -10.93 41.22 30.11
CA ASN A 23 -11.97 40.43 29.44
C ASN A 23 -12.19 40.86 27.97
N LEU A 24 -12.08 42.15 27.70
CA LEU A 24 -12.23 42.72 26.36
C LEU A 24 -11.07 42.28 25.45
N GLU A 25 -9.83 42.28 25.96
CA GLU A 25 -8.66 41.75 25.26
C GLU A 25 -8.79 40.24 24.97
N THR A 26 -9.28 39.45 25.93
CA THR A 26 -9.57 38.01 25.71
C THR A 26 -10.59 37.80 24.60
N VAL A 27 -11.74 38.46 24.65
CA VAL A 27 -12.79 38.30 23.63
C VAL A 27 -12.32 38.80 22.26
N GLN A 28 -11.49 39.85 22.21
CA GLN A 28 -10.87 40.28 20.96
C GLN A 28 -9.94 39.22 20.37
N ASN A 29 -9.14 38.54 21.21
CA ASN A 29 -8.29 37.43 20.77
C ASN A 29 -9.11 36.22 20.30
N GLU A 30 -10.20 35.90 21.00
CA GLU A 30 -11.14 34.83 20.60
C GLU A 30 -11.78 35.12 19.24
N ILE A 31 -12.18 36.38 18.97
CA ILE A 31 -12.75 36.81 17.70
C ILE A 31 -11.69 36.84 16.59
N ALA A 32 -10.48 37.34 16.88
CA ALA A 32 -9.41 37.46 15.89
C ALA A 32 -8.88 36.08 15.44
N THR A 33 -8.84 35.10 16.35
CA THR A 33 -8.35 33.75 16.07
C THR A 33 -9.45 32.78 15.70
N GLY A 34 -10.72 33.12 15.97
CA GLY A 34 -11.87 32.22 15.84
C GLY A 34 -11.87 31.07 16.87
N LYS A 35 -10.94 31.07 17.81
CA LYS A 35 -10.72 29.97 18.77
C LYS A 35 -10.81 30.46 20.21
N LYS A 36 -11.53 29.71 21.04
CA LYS A 36 -11.64 29.98 22.49
C LYS A 36 -10.38 29.54 23.23
N ILE A 37 -9.66 28.57 22.65
CA ILE A 37 -8.37 28.08 23.14
C ILE A 37 -7.39 28.17 21.99
N SER A 38 -6.62 29.26 21.96
CA SER A 38 -5.63 29.53 20.91
C SER A 38 -4.24 29.10 21.34
N SER A 39 -3.95 29.19 22.64
CA SER A 39 -2.64 28.88 23.21
C SER A 39 -2.72 27.94 24.42
N ALA A 40 -1.60 27.31 24.77
CA ALA A 40 -1.49 26.50 25.98
C ALA A 40 -1.75 27.27 27.28
N LYS A 41 -1.72 28.62 27.24
CA LYS A 41 -2.05 29.46 28.39
C LYS A 41 -3.55 29.47 28.70
N ASP A 42 -4.40 29.28 27.68
CA ASP A 42 -5.85 29.36 27.82
C ASP A 42 -6.40 28.08 28.45
N ASN A 43 -5.95 26.92 27.96
CA ASN A 43 -6.19 25.62 28.57
C ASN A 43 -5.16 24.59 28.07
N ALA A 44 -4.15 24.29 28.89
CA ALA A 44 -3.06 23.41 28.50
C ALA A 44 -3.53 21.99 28.11
N ALA A 45 -4.53 21.44 28.80
CA ALA A 45 -5.02 20.09 28.54
C ALA A 45 -5.78 19.99 27.21
N VAL A 46 -6.73 20.92 26.99
CA VAL A 46 -7.52 20.93 25.73
C VAL A 46 -6.64 21.31 24.55
N TRP A 47 -5.72 22.26 24.73
CA TRP A 47 -4.76 22.64 23.70
C TRP A 47 -3.88 21.44 23.31
N ALA A 48 -3.32 20.71 24.26
CA ALA A 48 -2.48 19.54 23.97
C ALA A 48 -3.23 18.47 23.17
N VAL A 49 -4.47 18.14 23.55
CA VAL A 49 -5.30 17.17 22.81
C VAL A 49 -5.60 17.68 21.41
N ALA A 50 -6.02 18.93 21.28
CA ALA A 50 -6.34 19.53 19.99
C ALA A 50 -5.13 19.61 19.06
N THR A 51 -3.93 19.88 19.58
CA THR A 51 -2.69 19.91 18.80
C THR A 51 -2.32 18.52 18.28
N VAL A 52 -2.44 17.48 19.12
CA VAL A 52 -2.21 16.09 18.67
C VAL A 52 -3.20 15.70 17.57
N MET A 53 -4.49 15.95 17.78
CA MET A 53 -5.52 15.67 16.77
C MET A 53 -5.30 16.47 15.48
N SER A 54 -4.85 17.73 15.56
CA SER A 54 -4.56 18.55 14.39
C SER A 54 -3.38 17.98 13.59
N SER A 55 -2.34 17.50 14.28
CA SER A 55 -1.19 16.84 13.66
C SER A 55 -1.59 15.52 12.99
N ASP A 56 -2.50 14.76 13.61
CA ASP A 56 -3.03 13.53 13.02
C ASP A 56 -3.86 13.86 11.75
N VAL A 57 -4.67 14.92 11.76
CA VAL A 57 -5.41 15.39 10.56
C VAL A 57 -4.47 15.75 9.40
N GLU A 58 -3.36 16.45 9.65
CA GLU A 58 -2.36 16.73 8.62
C GLU A 58 -1.73 15.45 8.06
N SER A 59 -1.44 14.48 8.93
CA SER A 59 -0.91 13.17 8.53
C SER A 59 -1.91 12.40 7.65
N PHE A 60 -3.20 12.41 8.02
CA PHE A 60 -4.26 11.78 7.22
C PHE A 60 -4.50 12.48 5.87
N LYS A 61 -4.30 13.81 5.78
CA LYS A 61 -4.31 14.51 4.49
C LYS A 61 -3.16 14.04 3.59
N ALA A 62 -1.95 13.90 4.13
CA ALA A 62 -0.82 13.35 3.37
C ALA A 62 -1.07 11.89 2.93
N ILE A 63 -1.71 11.07 3.76
CA ILE A 63 -2.18 9.73 3.37
C ILE A 63 -3.21 9.82 2.24
N SER A 64 -4.17 10.74 2.31
CA SER A 64 -5.18 10.95 1.26
C SER A 64 -4.54 11.32 -0.08
N ASP A 65 -3.50 12.16 -0.08
CA ASP A 65 -2.75 12.50 -1.29
C ASP A 65 -2.00 11.27 -1.85
N SER A 66 -1.41 10.45 -0.97
CA SER A 66 -0.76 9.19 -1.37
C SER A 66 -1.74 8.18 -1.96
N LEU A 67 -2.92 8.03 -1.35
CA LEU A 67 -4.01 7.18 -1.86
C LEU A 67 -4.53 7.69 -3.21
N SER A 68 -4.63 9.00 -3.40
CA SER A 68 -5.00 9.61 -4.69
C SER A 68 -3.96 9.30 -5.77
N LEU A 69 -2.67 9.45 -5.46
CA LEU A 69 -1.57 9.09 -6.35
C LEU A 69 -1.57 7.59 -6.71
N GLY A 70 -1.81 6.74 -5.70
CA GLY A 70 -1.95 5.30 -5.88
C GLY A 70 -3.14 4.94 -6.77
N SER A 71 -4.30 5.57 -6.55
CA SER A 71 -5.51 5.40 -7.37
C SER A 71 -5.24 5.79 -8.83
N SER A 72 -4.57 6.91 -9.10
CA SER A 72 -4.20 7.31 -10.46
C SER A 72 -3.25 6.30 -11.13
N THR A 73 -2.25 5.82 -10.39
CA THR A 73 -1.29 4.82 -10.90
C THR A 73 -1.99 3.52 -11.28
N VAL A 74 -2.85 2.99 -10.41
CA VAL A 74 -3.65 1.79 -10.67
C VAL A 74 -4.68 2.03 -11.78
N GLY A 75 -5.26 3.22 -11.85
CA GLY A 75 -6.21 3.61 -12.88
C GLY A 75 -5.61 3.57 -14.30
N VAL A 76 -4.39 4.07 -14.47
CA VAL A 76 -3.67 4.00 -15.77
C VAL A 76 -3.43 2.54 -16.16
N ALA A 77 -2.96 1.70 -15.23
CA ALA A 77 -2.73 0.28 -15.49
C ALA A 77 -4.03 -0.48 -15.81
N ARG A 78 -5.13 -0.19 -15.09
CA ARG A 78 -6.45 -0.78 -15.35
C ARG A 78 -6.94 -0.42 -16.75
N SER A 79 -6.93 0.86 -17.10
CA SER A 79 -7.40 1.31 -18.42
C SER A 79 -6.55 0.77 -19.58
N ALA A 80 -5.24 0.65 -19.39
CA ALA A 80 -4.39 -0.01 -20.38
C ALA A 80 -4.71 -1.51 -20.49
N SER A 81 -4.93 -2.21 -19.37
CA SER A 81 -5.33 -3.64 -19.37
C SER A 81 -6.68 -3.86 -20.08
N GLU A 82 -7.65 -2.96 -19.89
CA GLU A 82 -8.93 -3.00 -20.61
C GLU A 82 -8.74 -2.88 -22.13
N LYS A 83 -7.81 -2.02 -22.58
CA LYS A 83 -7.46 -1.91 -24.00
C LYS A 83 -6.76 -3.15 -24.53
N VAL A 84 -5.89 -3.76 -23.74
CA VAL A 84 -5.28 -5.06 -24.06
C VAL A 84 -6.36 -6.14 -24.24
N VAL A 85 -7.35 -6.23 -23.33
CA VAL A 85 -8.48 -7.16 -23.45
C VAL A 85 -9.31 -6.91 -24.71
N GLU A 86 -9.59 -5.64 -25.03
CA GLU A 86 -10.31 -5.25 -26.26
C GLU A 86 -9.56 -5.71 -27.51
N THR A 87 -8.25 -5.44 -27.60
CA THR A 87 -7.43 -5.84 -28.74
C THR A 87 -7.25 -7.37 -28.83
N LEU A 88 -7.16 -8.08 -27.71
CA LEU A 88 -7.15 -9.56 -27.72
C LEU A 88 -8.47 -10.15 -28.26
N LYS A 89 -9.63 -9.51 -28.01
CA LYS A 89 -10.91 -9.91 -28.62
C LYS A 89 -10.94 -9.65 -30.13
N GLU A 90 -10.32 -8.57 -30.59
CA GLU A 90 -10.14 -8.32 -32.02
C GLU A 90 -9.26 -9.39 -32.67
N ILE A 91 -8.12 -9.73 -32.04
CA ILE A 91 -7.23 -10.83 -32.47
C ILE A 91 -8.00 -12.15 -32.54
N LYS A 92 -8.80 -12.47 -31.52
CA LYS A 92 -9.66 -13.67 -31.53
C LYS A 92 -10.62 -13.67 -32.72
N THR A 93 -11.20 -12.51 -33.06
CA THR A 93 -12.09 -12.39 -34.23
C THR A 93 -11.34 -12.66 -35.54
N LEU A 94 -10.11 -12.17 -35.67
CA LEU A 94 -9.23 -12.45 -36.81
C LEU A 94 -8.85 -13.94 -36.90
N ILE A 95 -8.52 -14.58 -35.76
CA ILE A 95 -8.23 -16.02 -35.69
C ILE A 95 -9.44 -16.84 -36.13
N VAL A 96 -10.65 -16.48 -35.69
CA VAL A 96 -11.89 -17.14 -36.13
C VAL A 96 -12.12 -16.94 -37.63
N GLY A 97 -11.86 -15.74 -38.15
CA GLY A 97 -11.91 -15.46 -39.60
C GLY A 97 -10.93 -16.34 -40.40
N ALA A 98 -9.73 -16.57 -39.86
CA ALA A 98 -8.71 -17.42 -40.45
C ALA A 98 -9.06 -18.93 -40.44
N GLN A 99 -10.10 -19.36 -39.71
CA GLN A 99 -10.54 -20.77 -39.72
C GLN A 99 -11.31 -21.17 -41.00
N GLY A 100 -11.76 -20.20 -41.81
CA GLY A 100 -12.46 -20.50 -43.06
C GLY A 100 -11.64 -21.33 -44.05
N GLU A 101 -12.32 -22.08 -44.93
CA GLU A 101 -11.67 -22.93 -45.94
C GLU A 101 -11.13 -22.14 -47.14
N ASN A 102 -11.75 -21.01 -47.50
CA ASN A 102 -11.38 -20.20 -48.68
C ASN A 102 -10.88 -18.80 -48.31
N VAL A 103 -9.99 -18.71 -47.31
CA VAL A 103 -9.48 -17.44 -46.77
C VAL A 103 -7.98 -17.27 -46.99
N ASP A 104 -7.53 -16.03 -47.16
CA ASP A 104 -6.12 -15.68 -47.28
C ASP A 104 -5.50 -15.49 -45.90
N ARG A 105 -5.03 -16.61 -45.32
CA ARG A 105 -4.51 -16.68 -43.95
C ARG A 105 -3.28 -15.81 -43.70
N ALA A 106 -2.47 -15.54 -44.74
CA ALA A 106 -1.31 -14.69 -44.61
C ALA A 106 -1.70 -13.24 -44.28
N LYS A 107 -2.79 -12.75 -44.88
CA LYS A 107 -3.32 -11.41 -44.55
C LYS A 107 -3.88 -11.33 -43.13
N TYR A 108 -4.60 -12.35 -42.68
CA TYR A 108 -5.04 -12.42 -41.28
C TYR A 108 -3.86 -12.44 -40.30
N GLN A 109 -2.78 -13.15 -40.63
CA GLN A 109 -1.57 -13.17 -39.81
C GLN A 109 -0.93 -11.77 -39.73
N THR A 110 -0.82 -11.05 -40.85
CA THR A 110 -0.33 -9.65 -40.84
C THR A 110 -1.21 -8.74 -40.00
N ASP A 111 -2.54 -8.85 -40.10
CA ASP A 111 -3.44 -8.06 -39.25
C ASP A 111 -3.29 -8.41 -37.77
N ILE A 112 -3.07 -9.69 -37.43
CA ILE A 112 -2.81 -10.12 -36.06
C ILE A 112 -1.50 -9.51 -35.55
N GLU A 113 -0.43 -9.52 -36.34
CA GLU A 113 0.87 -8.92 -35.98
C GLU A 113 0.78 -7.41 -35.70
N GLU A 114 0.01 -6.67 -36.51
CA GLU A 114 -0.27 -5.25 -36.25
C GLU A 114 -1.01 -5.05 -34.92
N LYS A 115 -2.00 -5.92 -34.61
CA LYS A 115 -2.71 -5.88 -33.33
C LYS A 115 -1.81 -6.27 -32.15
N MET A 116 -0.85 -7.17 -32.33
CA MET A 116 0.16 -7.46 -31.31
C MET A 116 1.03 -6.23 -31.03
N GLY A 117 1.48 -5.52 -32.07
CA GLY A 117 2.22 -4.26 -31.90
C GLY A 117 1.42 -3.19 -31.16
N LEU A 118 0.11 -3.10 -31.37
CA LEU A 118 -0.75 -2.20 -30.58
C LEU A 118 -0.80 -2.59 -29.10
N ILE A 119 -0.89 -3.88 -28.78
CA ILE A 119 -0.85 -4.36 -27.38
C ILE A 119 0.49 -4.00 -26.72
N GLU A 120 1.61 -4.20 -27.41
CA GLU A 120 2.93 -3.79 -26.91
C GLU A 120 2.99 -2.29 -26.64
N GLY A 121 2.42 -1.48 -27.54
CA GLY A 121 2.28 -0.04 -27.37
C GLY A 121 1.45 0.35 -26.14
N TYR A 122 0.30 -0.31 -25.91
CA TYR A 122 -0.54 -0.04 -24.73
C TYR A 122 0.16 -0.43 -23.43
N VAL A 123 0.83 -1.57 -23.39
CA VAL A 123 1.58 -2.04 -22.21
C VAL A 123 2.76 -1.10 -21.91
N ALA A 124 3.48 -0.64 -22.92
CA ALA A 124 4.58 0.31 -22.76
C ALA A 124 4.10 1.71 -22.31
N ALA A 125 2.96 2.17 -22.84
CA ALA A 125 2.38 3.46 -22.50
C ALA A 125 1.71 3.52 -21.12
N ALA A 126 1.47 2.37 -20.46
CA ALA A 126 0.85 2.25 -19.14
C ALA A 126 1.78 2.69 -17.98
N GLN A 127 2.46 3.81 -18.16
CA GLN A 127 3.36 4.40 -17.17
C GLN A 127 2.71 5.62 -16.50
N PHE A 128 2.88 5.71 -15.19
CA PHE A 128 2.54 6.88 -14.40
C PHE A 128 3.73 7.26 -13.53
N ASN A 129 4.27 8.46 -13.71
CA ASN A 129 5.50 8.92 -13.02
C ASN A 129 6.70 7.94 -13.16
N GLY A 130 6.86 7.33 -14.34
CA GLY A 130 7.93 6.36 -14.63
C GLY A 130 7.69 4.95 -14.07
N LEU A 131 6.59 4.72 -13.35
CA LEU A 131 6.19 3.43 -12.82
C LEU A 131 5.20 2.76 -13.77
N ASN A 132 5.52 1.54 -14.20
CA ASN A 132 4.65 0.70 -15.01
C ASN A 132 4.26 -0.56 -14.22
N LEU A 133 2.99 -0.93 -14.25
CA LEU A 133 2.45 -2.11 -13.56
C LEU A 133 2.19 -3.30 -14.49
N LEU A 134 2.40 -3.12 -15.81
CA LEU A 134 2.01 -4.06 -16.87
C LEU A 134 3.17 -4.70 -17.63
N ASN A 135 4.37 -4.10 -17.60
CA ASN A 135 5.46 -4.48 -18.50
C ASN A 135 6.49 -5.47 -17.91
N GLY A 136 6.21 -6.04 -16.73
CA GLY A 136 7.10 -7.01 -16.07
C GLY A 136 8.49 -6.48 -15.70
N SER A 137 8.79 -5.20 -15.91
CA SER A 137 10.14 -4.63 -15.73
C SER A 137 10.59 -4.56 -14.27
N ALA A 138 9.67 -4.79 -13.33
CA ALA A 138 9.95 -4.88 -11.91
C ALA A 138 9.05 -5.94 -11.26
N SER A 139 9.63 -6.75 -10.36
CA SER A 139 9.00 -7.93 -9.74
C SER A 139 8.26 -7.64 -8.44
N GLY A 140 8.52 -6.52 -7.77
CA GLY A 140 7.89 -6.19 -6.49
C GLY A 140 6.45 -5.67 -6.59
N ASP A 141 5.69 -5.72 -5.51
CA ASP A 141 4.41 -5.02 -5.41
C ASP A 141 4.63 -3.50 -5.27
N VAL A 142 3.62 -2.71 -5.64
CA VAL A 142 3.59 -1.28 -5.37
C VAL A 142 2.78 -1.03 -4.10
N ASN A 143 3.46 -0.51 -3.08
CA ASN A 143 2.87 -0.21 -1.80
C ASN A 143 2.33 1.22 -1.77
N VAL A 144 1.01 1.36 -1.66
CA VAL A 144 0.34 2.65 -1.46
C VAL A 144 0.13 2.87 0.03
N LEU A 145 0.59 4.00 0.57
CA LEU A 145 0.41 4.31 1.99
C LEU A 145 -1.08 4.48 2.29
N ALA A 146 -1.60 3.70 3.24
CA ALA A 146 -3.04 3.57 3.46
C ALA A 146 -3.49 4.06 4.84
N SER A 147 -2.66 3.90 5.86
CA SER A 147 -2.93 4.36 7.23
C SER A 147 -1.63 4.51 8.01
N LEU A 148 -1.70 5.28 9.09
CA LEU A 148 -0.72 5.29 10.17
C LEU A 148 -1.40 4.72 11.41
N ASP A 149 -0.97 3.54 11.84
CA ASP A 149 -1.49 2.90 13.04
C ASP A 149 -0.67 3.34 14.25
N ARG A 150 -1.34 3.96 15.22
CA ARG A 150 -0.74 4.34 16.50
C ARG A 150 -1.07 3.31 17.56
N SER A 151 -0.04 2.69 18.13
CA SER A 151 -0.16 1.81 19.29
C SER A 151 -0.28 2.62 20.60
N SER A 152 -0.94 2.06 21.61
CA SER A 152 -1.01 2.60 22.98
C SER A 152 0.36 2.75 23.65
N SER A 153 1.39 2.11 23.10
CA SER A 153 2.80 2.24 23.50
C SER A 153 3.52 3.47 22.93
N GLY A 154 2.86 4.24 22.05
CA GLY A 154 3.45 5.40 21.38
C GLY A 154 4.19 5.09 20.08
N SER A 155 4.28 3.82 19.67
CA SER A 155 4.82 3.43 18.36
C SER A 155 3.84 3.78 17.24
N VAL A 156 4.36 4.30 16.13
CA VAL A 156 3.61 4.63 14.91
C VAL A 156 4.11 3.75 13.78
N SER A 157 3.23 2.94 13.19
CA SER A 157 3.56 2.08 12.05
C SER A 157 2.75 2.47 10.82
N ALA A 158 3.40 2.52 9.66
CA ALA A 158 2.74 2.72 8.39
C ALA A 158 2.09 1.40 7.92
N SER A 159 0.83 1.49 7.50
CA SER A 159 0.10 0.40 6.83
C SER A 159 -0.02 0.70 5.35
N TYR A 160 0.13 -0.33 4.52
CA TYR A 160 0.18 -0.21 3.08
C TYR A 160 -0.88 -1.09 2.41
N ILE A 161 -1.43 -0.57 1.32
CA ILE A 161 -2.18 -1.33 0.33
C ILE A 161 -1.16 -1.81 -0.71
N ALA A 162 -0.85 -3.11 -0.68
CA ALA A 162 -0.02 -3.74 -1.70
C ALA A 162 -0.83 -3.94 -2.99
N VAL A 163 -0.36 -3.34 -4.09
CA VAL A 163 -0.90 -3.56 -5.43
C VAL A 163 0.05 -4.46 -6.19
N ALA A 164 -0.43 -5.66 -6.50
CA ALA A 164 0.31 -6.61 -7.33
C ALA A 164 0.47 -6.07 -8.76
N ARG A 165 1.69 -6.13 -9.29
CA ARG A 165 1.94 -5.91 -10.72
C ARG A 165 1.37 -7.08 -11.52
N GLN A 166 0.90 -6.82 -12.73
CA GLN A 166 0.35 -7.84 -13.62
C GLN A 166 1.06 -7.76 -14.95
N ASP A 167 1.96 -8.70 -15.23
CA ASP A 167 2.71 -8.67 -16.48
C ASP A 167 1.84 -9.09 -17.67
N LEU A 168 1.56 -8.15 -18.58
CA LEU A 168 0.85 -8.35 -19.84
C LEU A 168 1.77 -8.13 -21.05
N SER A 169 3.09 -8.13 -20.87
CA SER A 169 4.03 -7.96 -21.98
C SER A 169 3.99 -9.17 -22.93
N ILE A 170 4.25 -8.89 -24.22
CA ILE A 170 4.33 -9.90 -25.30
C ILE A 170 5.77 -10.41 -25.47
N ALA A 171 6.75 -9.80 -24.81
CA ALA A 171 8.17 -10.09 -25.01
C ALA A 171 8.49 -11.58 -24.87
N ASN A 172 8.72 -12.23 -26.02
CA ASN A 172 9.16 -13.61 -26.10
C ASN A 172 10.65 -13.68 -25.73
N THR A 173 10.91 -13.64 -24.42
CA THR A 173 12.22 -14.00 -23.86
C THR A 173 12.06 -15.02 -22.74
N GLY A 174 10.98 -15.81 -22.78
CA GLY A 174 10.80 -16.98 -21.92
C GLY A 174 11.89 -18.03 -22.19
N SER A 175 13.10 -17.80 -21.70
CA SER A 175 14.14 -18.81 -21.68
C SER A 175 13.82 -19.73 -20.52
N ALA A 176 13.82 -21.04 -20.77
CA ALA A 176 13.80 -21.99 -19.67
C ALA A 176 14.97 -21.67 -18.74
N ALA A 177 14.70 -21.60 -17.44
CA ALA A 177 15.74 -21.43 -16.45
C ALA A 177 16.81 -22.50 -16.69
N THR A 178 18.05 -22.07 -16.93
CA THR A 178 19.16 -23.00 -17.09
C THR A 178 19.84 -23.08 -15.74
N PHE A 179 19.77 -24.24 -15.09
CA PHE A 179 20.42 -24.44 -13.80
C PHE A 179 21.94 -24.22 -13.91
N GLY A 180 22.51 -23.52 -12.92
CA GLY A 180 23.91 -23.14 -12.92
C GLY A 180 24.87 -24.33 -12.97
N GLY A 181 25.98 -24.15 -13.70
CA GLY A 181 27.00 -25.18 -13.87
C GLY A 181 28.00 -25.29 -12.72
N THR A 182 28.10 -24.26 -11.86
CA THR A 182 29.06 -24.25 -10.74
C THR A 182 28.37 -24.60 -9.44
N ALA A 183 28.49 -25.85 -8.99
CA ALA A 183 27.86 -26.30 -7.75
C ALA A 183 28.42 -25.56 -6.52
N VAL A 184 27.52 -25.16 -5.62
CA VAL A 184 27.86 -24.62 -4.30
C VAL A 184 27.51 -25.69 -3.28
N THR A 185 28.49 -26.09 -2.47
CA THR A 185 28.39 -27.25 -1.56
C THR A 185 28.26 -26.86 -0.09
N ASN A 186 28.20 -25.57 0.22
CA ASN A 186 28.05 -25.04 1.58
C ASN A 186 26.60 -24.56 1.81
N THR A 187 26.36 -23.80 2.88
CA THR A 187 25.05 -23.24 3.24
C THR A 187 24.88 -21.77 2.84
N THR A 188 25.80 -21.19 2.03
CA THR A 188 25.82 -19.72 1.82
C THR A 188 24.73 -19.22 0.87
N ILE A 189 24.15 -20.08 0.03
CA ILE A 189 23.06 -19.73 -0.90
C ILE A 189 21.71 -20.25 -0.38
N MET A 190 21.69 -21.47 0.14
CA MET A 190 20.50 -22.09 0.74
C MET A 190 20.95 -22.94 1.91
N ASP A 191 20.26 -22.82 3.04
CA ASP A 191 20.56 -23.56 4.25
C ASP A 191 19.42 -24.52 4.59
N ASN A 192 19.70 -25.82 4.61
CA ASN A 192 18.75 -26.85 5.01
C ASN A 192 18.95 -27.20 6.48
N ALA A 193 18.70 -26.22 7.36
CA ALA A 193 18.89 -26.31 8.80
C ALA A 193 20.30 -26.81 9.21
N GLY A 194 21.34 -26.19 8.66
CA GLY A 194 22.76 -26.54 8.85
C GLY A 194 23.28 -27.64 7.93
N THR A 195 22.45 -28.23 7.08
CA THR A 195 22.86 -29.28 6.14
C THR A 195 23.40 -28.67 4.86
N ALA A 196 24.63 -29.05 4.49
CA ALA A 196 25.32 -28.62 3.28
C ALA A 196 24.57 -29.00 2.00
N ALA A 197 24.59 -28.11 0.99
CA ALA A 197 23.99 -28.36 -0.31
C ALA A 197 24.58 -29.62 -0.99
N GLY A 198 23.69 -30.42 -1.61
CA GLY A 198 23.99 -31.74 -2.17
C GLY A 198 23.79 -32.89 -1.17
N THR A 199 23.62 -32.60 0.12
CA THR A 199 23.45 -33.63 1.15
C THR A 199 21.98 -33.81 1.52
N ALA A 200 21.53 -35.07 1.58
CA ALA A 200 20.18 -35.41 1.98
C ALA A 200 19.99 -35.25 3.50
N ALA A 201 18.97 -34.50 3.92
CA ALA A 201 18.53 -34.42 5.30
C ALA A 201 17.23 -35.21 5.49
N THR A 202 17.16 -36.01 6.55
CA THR A 202 15.96 -36.79 6.87
C THR A 202 14.98 -35.96 7.70
N VAL A 203 13.71 -35.96 7.32
CA VAL A 203 12.58 -35.42 8.08
C VAL A 203 11.75 -36.59 8.58
N ALA A 204 11.76 -36.81 9.89
CA ALA A 204 10.98 -37.89 10.50
C ALA A 204 9.47 -37.71 10.28
N GLY A 205 8.70 -38.77 10.48
CA GLY A 205 7.24 -38.67 10.45
C GLY A 205 6.72 -37.70 11.52
N SER A 206 5.67 -36.95 11.18
CA SER A 206 5.10 -35.87 12.02
C SER A 206 6.09 -34.77 12.42
N ALA A 207 7.16 -34.57 11.65
CA ALA A 207 8.16 -33.53 11.90
C ALA A 207 8.15 -32.45 10.80
N THR A 208 8.75 -31.31 11.11
CA THR A 208 8.96 -30.21 10.18
C THR A 208 10.45 -30.00 9.91
N ARG A 209 10.76 -29.41 8.77
CA ARG A 209 12.11 -29.00 8.38
C ARG A 209 12.04 -27.62 7.75
N THR A 210 12.92 -26.74 8.20
CA THR A 210 13.07 -25.39 7.63
C THR A 210 14.25 -25.38 6.66
N VAL A 211 14.00 -24.86 5.46
CA VAL A 211 14.99 -24.55 4.45
C VAL A 211 14.98 -23.04 4.24
N SER A 212 16.09 -22.37 4.52
CA SER A 212 16.21 -20.91 4.44
C SER A 212 16.97 -20.51 3.17
N ILE A 213 16.51 -19.46 2.48
CA ILE A 213 17.31 -18.83 1.41
C ILE A 213 18.33 -17.90 2.08
N ALA A 214 19.61 -18.22 1.97
CA ALA A 214 20.68 -17.52 2.68
C ALA A 214 21.27 -16.34 1.91
N SER A 215 21.28 -16.40 0.57
CA SER A 215 21.64 -15.27 -0.28
C SER A 215 21.01 -15.38 -1.66
N VAL A 216 20.70 -14.23 -2.27
CA VAL A 216 20.21 -14.12 -3.64
C VAL A 216 21.11 -13.20 -4.44
N ALA A 217 21.50 -13.67 -5.62
CA ALA A 217 22.20 -12.92 -6.64
C ALA A 217 21.77 -13.43 -8.02
N ASP A 218 21.97 -12.60 -9.04
CA ASP A 218 21.67 -12.96 -10.42
C ASP A 218 22.41 -14.26 -10.83
N GLY A 219 21.65 -15.21 -11.37
CA GLY A 219 22.15 -16.52 -11.78
C GLY A 219 22.38 -17.54 -10.65
N ASN A 220 22.05 -17.21 -9.40
CA ASN A 220 21.99 -18.22 -8.34
C ASN A 220 20.84 -19.20 -8.62
N SER A 221 21.14 -20.49 -8.59
CA SER A 221 20.20 -21.58 -8.85
C SER A 221 19.90 -22.33 -7.56
N TYR A 222 18.64 -22.68 -7.38
CA TYR A 222 18.10 -23.34 -6.20
C TYR A 222 17.32 -24.56 -6.65
N ARG A 223 17.61 -25.71 -6.05
CA ARG A 223 16.84 -26.94 -6.26
C ARG A 223 16.53 -27.56 -4.91
N ILE A 224 15.26 -27.86 -4.70
CA ILE A 224 14.81 -28.69 -3.58
C ILE A 224 14.32 -30.01 -4.15
N THR A 225 14.94 -31.10 -3.72
CA THR A 225 14.53 -32.45 -4.08
C THR A 225 13.90 -33.11 -2.85
N LEU A 226 12.63 -33.48 -3.00
CA LEU A 226 11.91 -34.33 -2.07
C LEU A 226 11.97 -35.76 -2.56
N SER A 227 12.32 -36.70 -1.70
CA SER A 227 12.32 -38.12 -2.02
C SER A 227 11.80 -38.95 -0.86
N ASP A 228 10.80 -39.79 -1.14
CA ASP A 228 10.29 -40.81 -0.23
C ASP A 228 10.51 -42.23 -0.76
N THR A 229 11.39 -42.38 -1.77
CA THR A 229 11.60 -43.63 -2.52
C THR A 229 12.09 -44.79 -1.64
N THR A 230 12.81 -44.50 -0.56
CA THR A 230 13.24 -45.51 0.43
C THR A 230 12.10 -46.06 1.28
N THR A 231 10.98 -45.34 1.36
CA THR A 231 9.80 -45.68 2.17
C THR A 231 8.59 -46.08 1.34
N ASN A 232 8.71 -45.99 0.00
CA ASN A 232 7.71 -46.38 -0.99
C ASN A 232 6.34 -45.69 -0.79
N ASN A 233 6.36 -44.37 -0.57
CA ASN A 233 5.17 -43.54 -0.48
C ASN A 233 4.84 -42.89 -1.85
N SER A 234 3.75 -42.13 -1.90
CA SER A 234 3.05 -41.66 -3.11
C SER A 234 3.81 -40.61 -3.95
N LEU A 235 4.83 -39.92 -3.39
CA LEU A 235 5.50 -38.80 -4.06
C LEU A 235 6.58 -39.23 -5.06
N GLY A 236 7.33 -40.29 -4.72
CA GLY A 236 8.56 -40.67 -5.41
C GLY A 236 9.66 -39.62 -5.21
N THR A 237 10.53 -39.44 -6.21
CA THR A 237 11.53 -38.36 -6.21
C THR A 237 11.04 -37.19 -7.08
N ARG A 238 11.01 -35.99 -6.50
CA ARG A 238 10.56 -34.75 -7.16
C ARG A 238 11.54 -33.62 -6.89
N SER A 239 11.88 -32.88 -7.92
CA SER A 239 12.78 -31.72 -7.85
C SER A 239 12.03 -30.48 -8.27
N PHE A 240 12.20 -29.42 -7.49
CA PHE A 240 11.64 -28.09 -7.72
C PHE A 240 12.82 -27.15 -7.91
N GLU A 241 12.82 -26.40 -9.01
CA GLU A 241 13.97 -25.61 -9.43
C GLU A 241 13.57 -24.15 -9.63
N TYR A 242 14.50 -23.27 -9.29
CA TYR A 242 14.38 -21.85 -9.54
C TYR A 242 15.77 -21.25 -9.76
N VAL A 243 15.87 -20.27 -10.65
CA VAL A 243 17.12 -19.53 -10.88
C VAL A 243 16.79 -18.05 -10.72
N ALA A 244 17.44 -17.39 -9.77
CA ALA A 244 17.18 -15.99 -9.43
C ALA A 244 17.73 -15.03 -10.47
N SER A 245 16.98 -13.96 -10.72
CA SER A 245 17.37 -12.79 -11.49
C SER A 245 17.92 -11.68 -10.60
N ALA A 246 18.50 -10.64 -11.21
CA ALA A 246 18.94 -9.44 -10.50
C ALA A 246 17.83 -8.69 -9.74
N ALA A 247 16.55 -8.92 -10.07
CA ALA A 247 15.41 -8.26 -9.44
C ALA A 247 14.78 -9.07 -8.28
N ASP A 248 15.28 -10.28 -8.00
CA ASP A 248 14.71 -11.15 -6.97
C ASP A 248 15.26 -10.85 -5.57
N SER A 249 14.36 -10.89 -4.59
CA SER A 249 14.71 -10.89 -3.17
C SER A 249 14.73 -12.31 -2.60
N LEU A 250 15.27 -12.48 -1.39
CA LEU A 250 15.27 -13.74 -0.64
C LEU A 250 13.86 -14.34 -0.55
N GLU A 251 12.88 -13.49 -0.25
CA GLU A 251 11.47 -13.85 -0.09
C GLU A 251 10.79 -14.17 -1.42
N SER A 252 11.20 -13.54 -2.53
CA SER A 252 10.71 -13.85 -3.88
C SER A 252 11.10 -15.28 -4.29
N VAL A 253 12.36 -15.64 -4.06
CA VAL A 253 12.86 -16.99 -4.34
C VAL A 253 12.13 -18.03 -3.48
N ALA A 254 11.99 -17.77 -2.18
CA ALA A 254 11.25 -18.62 -1.28
C ALA A 254 9.76 -18.74 -1.70
N ALA A 255 9.14 -17.66 -2.17
CA ALA A 255 7.77 -17.64 -2.69
C ALA A 255 7.60 -18.60 -3.86
N ASN A 256 8.49 -18.47 -4.84
CA ASN A 256 8.41 -19.21 -6.10
C ASN A 256 8.56 -20.71 -5.84
N LEU A 257 9.56 -21.12 -5.07
CA LEU A 257 9.75 -22.53 -4.71
C LEU A 257 8.59 -23.09 -3.88
N THR A 258 8.11 -22.32 -2.88
CA THR A 258 6.95 -22.73 -2.06
C THR A 258 5.71 -22.93 -2.94
N THR A 259 5.44 -21.99 -3.85
CA THR A 259 4.28 -22.03 -4.75
C THR A 259 4.35 -23.19 -5.71
N GLN A 260 5.52 -23.46 -6.29
CA GLN A 260 5.73 -24.63 -7.15
C GLN A 260 5.43 -25.93 -6.40
N MET A 261 5.90 -26.06 -5.16
CA MET A 261 5.66 -27.25 -4.33
C MET A 261 4.19 -27.38 -3.92
N SER A 262 3.55 -26.30 -3.47
CA SER A 262 2.15 -26.34 -3.05
C SER A 262 1.20 -26.62 -4.22
N ASN A 263 1.47 -26.03 -5.39
CA ASN A 263 0.69 -26.31 -6.61
C ASN A 263 0.86 -27.76 -7.04
N PHE A 264 2.07 -28.31 -6.94
CA PHE A 264 2.29 -29.72 -7.23
C PHE A 264 1.48 -30.63 -6.29
N PHE A 265 1.56 -30.42 -4.97
CA PHE A 265 0.79 -31.23 -4.00
C PHE A 265 -0.72 -31.11 -4.21
N ALA A 266 -1.22 -29.91 -4.53
CA ALA A 266 -2.63 -29.70 -4.85
C ALA A 266 -3.05 -30.43 -6.15
N ALA A 267 -2.21 -30.39 -7.19
CA ALA A 267 -2.49 -31.04 -8.47
C ALA A 267 -2.46 -32.57 -8.38
N THR A 268 -1.59 -33.13 -7.53
CA THR A 268 -1.49 -34.58 -7.32
C THR A 268 -2.41 -35.10 -6.22
N GLY A 269 -3.05 -34.23 -5.43
CA GLY A 269 -3.90 -34.60 -4.30
C GLY A 269 -3.12 -35.15 -3.11
N GLU A 270 -1.84 -34.81 -2.97
CA GLU A 270 -0.98 -35.29 -1.88
C GLU A 270 -1.30 -34.55 -0.58
N THR A 271 -1.68 -35.30 0.46
CA THR A 271 -2.04 -34.74 1.78
C THR A 271 -1.01 -35.05 2.88
N ASN A 272 -0.07 -35.95 2.59
CA ASN A 272 0.97 -36.39 3.53
C ASN A 272 2.07 -35.35 3.74
N TYR A 273 2.24 -34.42 2.80
CA TYR A 273 3.26 -33.39 2.82
C TYR A 273 2.62 -32.04 2.59
N SER A 274 3.11 -31.04 3.30
CA SER A 274 2.71 -29.65 3.07
C SER A 274 3.92 -28.74 3.13
N VAL A 275 3.79 -27.58 2.49
CA VAL A 275 4.81 -26.55 2.48
C VAL A 275 4.16 -25.24 2.85
N THR A 276 4.83 -24.50 3.73
CA THR A 276 4.44 -23.16 4.17
C THR A 276 5.66 -22.26 4.13
N ARG A 277 5.46 -20.95 3.94
CA ARG A 277 6.54 -19.96 3.90
C ARG A 277 6.44 -19.00 5.07
N ASN A 278 7.57 -18.67 5.68
CA ASN A 278 7.69 -17.61 6.68
C ASN A 278 8.86 -16.68 6.29
N GLY A 279 8.59 -15.63 5.51
CA GLY A 279 9.65 -14.77 4.96
C GLY A 279 10.54 -15.52 3.98
N GLU A 280 11.83 -15.60 4.29
CA GLU A 280 12.86 -16.34 3.54
C GLU A 280 12.91 -17.84 3.85
N ASP A 281 12.18 -18.28 4.88
CA ASP A 281 12.11 -19.67 5.31
C ASP A 281 10.99 -20.44 4.59
N ILE A 282 11.35 -21.60 4.05
CA ILE A 282 10.44 -22.61 3.50
C ILE A 282 10.33 -23.73 4.54
N VAL A 283 9.16 -23.91 5.12
CA VAL A 283 8.87 -24.94 6.11
C VAL A 283 8.15 -26.10 5.43
N ILE A 284 8.85 -27.23 5.31
CA ILE A 284 8.32 -28.49 4.81
C ILE A 284 7.82 -29.31 6.00
N ALA A 285 6.54 -29.66 6.01
CA ALA A 285 5.94 -30.52 7.01
C ALA A 285 5.69 -31.91 6.45
N ASN A 286 6.14 -32.93 7.20
CA ASN A 286 5.87 -34.32 6.92
C ASN A 286 4.79 -34.82 7.89
N ALA A 287 3.54 -34.85 7.42
CA ALA A 287 2.41 -35.37 8.17
C ALA A 287 2.28 -36.90 8.09
N SER A 288 3.12 -37.56 7.28
CA SER A 288 3.16 -39.03 7.22
C SER A 288 3.83 -39.63 8.45
N ALA A 289 3.68 -40.95 8.62
CA ALA A 289 4.40 -41.72 9.64
C ALA A 289 5.84 -42.06 9.24
N GLN A 290 6.20 -41.88 7.95
CA GLN A 290 7.46 -42.35 7.37
C GLN A 290 8.43 -41.19 7.18
N ALA A 291 9.71 -41.50 6.97
CA ALA A 291 10.73 -40.48 6.78
C ALA A 291 10.73 -39.93 5.34
N LEU A 292 10.82 -38.60 5.22
CA LEU A 292 11.02 -37.89 3.96
C LEU A 292 12.48 -37.45 3.85
N SER A 293 13.11 -37.65 2.68
CA SER A 293 14.41 -37.08 2.38
C SER A 293 14.25 -35.73 1.70
N VAL A 294 14.87 -34.69 2.26
CA VAL A 294 14.94 -33.34 1.70
C VAL A 294 16.40 -33.04 1.35
N THR A 295 16.68 -32.89 0.07
CA THR A 295 18.01 -32.50 -0.43
C THR A 295 17.90 -31.13 -1.07
N THR A 296 18.75 -30.20 -0.65
CA THR A 296 18.88 -28.88 -1.29
C THR A 296 20.14 -28.89 -2.15
N VAL A 297 20.07 -28.37 -3.37
CA VAL A 297 21.23 -28.21 -4.26
C VAL A 297 21.25 -26.78 -4.74
N THR A 298 22.41 -26.13 -4.65
CA THR A 298 22.61 -24.78 -5.14
C THR A 298 23.75 -24.71 -6.13
N ALA A 299 23.66 -23.77 -7.07
CA ALA A 299 24.71 -23.53 -8.03
C ALA A 299 24.74 -22.05 -8.44
N THR A 300 25.86 -21.59 -8.98
CA THR A 300 26.00 -20.25 -9.57
C THR A 300 26.23 -20.34 -11.08
N GLY A 301 26.01 -19.21 -11.77
CA GLY A 301 26.14 -19.12 -13.22
C GLY A 301 24.98 -19.77 -13.98
N GLY A 302 23.81 -19.89 -13.33
CA GLY A 302 22.56 -20.20 -14.02
C GLY A 302 22.06 -19.00 -14.79
N THR A 303 21.20 -19.26 -15.77
CA THR A 303 20.44 -18.20 -16.45
C THR A 303 19.04 -18.22 -15.89
N ALA A 304 18.64 -17.14 -15.21
CA ALA A 304 17.28 -16.98 -14.70
C ALA A 304 16.29 -17.24 -15.83
N GLY A 305 15.29 -18.09 -15.56
CA GLY A 305 14.19 -18.21 -16.50
C GLY A 305 13.42 -16.91 -16.45
N VAL A 306 13.40 -16.16 -17.55
CA VAL A 306 12.46 -15.06 -17.64
C VAL A 306 11.09 -15.72 -17.77
N SER A 307 10.15 -15.42 -16.87
CA SER A 307 8.78 -15.82 -17.15
C SER A 307 8.41 -15.17 -18.47
N SER A 308 7.87 -15.94 -19.42
CA SER A 308 7.13 -15.33 -20.53
C SER A 308 6.21 -14.28 -19.91
N GLY A 309 6.17 -13.06 -20.46
CA GLY A 309 5.15 -12.10 -20.06
C GLY A 309 3.78 -12.76 -20.11
N GLY A 310 2.80 -12.29 -19.36
CA GLY A 310 1.48 -12.95 -19.28
C GLY A 310 0.82 -13.14 -20.65
N LEU A 311 1.26 -12.38 -21.67
CA LEU A 311 0.86 -12.50 -23.07
C LEU A 311 1.94 -13.02 -24.02
N GLY A 312 3.08 -13.54 -23.55
CA GLY A 312 4.19 -13.94 -24.42
C GLY A 312 3.87 -15.11 -25.37
N ASN A 313 2.84 -15.92 -25.08
CA ASN A 313 2.35 -16.92 -26.05
C ASN A 313 1.68 -16.29 -27.28
N LEU A 314 1.36 -14.99 -27.25
CA LEU A 314 0.81 -14.27 -28.40
C LEU A 314 1.82 -14.21 -29.55
N ALA A 315 3.12 -14.08 -29.23
CA ALA A 315 4.20 -14.07 -30.22
C ALA A 315 4.35 -15.40 -30.98
N ASN A 316 3.78 -16.50 -30.46
CA ASN A 316 3.80 -17.81 -31.09
C ASN A 316 2.52 -18.12 -31.88
N ILE A 317 1.58 -17.16 -32.00
CA ILE A 317 0.36 -17.33 -32.78
C ILE A 317 0.70 -17.31 -34.27
N ASP A 318 0.40 -18.44 -34.93
CA ASP A 318 0.49 -18.60 -36.37
C ASP A 318 -0.83 -19.18 -36.92
N VAL A 319 -1.55 -18.38 -37.71
CA VAL A 319 -2.81 -18.77 -38.35
C VAL A 319 -2.65 -19.18 -39.82
N THR A 320 -1.42 -19.22 -40.35
CA THR A 320 -1.14 -19.53 -41.76
C THR A 320 -1.55 -20.94 -42.17
N SER A 321 -1.74 -21.85 -41.22
CA SER A 321 -2.24 -23.22 -41.42
C SER A 321 -3.57 -23.49 -40.69
N THR A 322 -4.34 -24.47 -41.17
CA THR A 322 -5.60 -24.91 -40.53
C THR A 322 -5.39 -25.41 -39.11
N THR A 323 -4.33 -26.19 -38.89
CA THR A 323 -3.95 -26.69 -37.56
C THR A 323 -3.45 -25.56 -36.65
N GLY A 324 -2.68 -24.61 -37.18
CA GLY A 324 -2.21 -23.42 -36.45
C GLY A 324 -3.35 -22.51 -36.00
N ALA A 325 -4.32 -22.23 -36.89
CA ALA A 325 -5.49 -21.43 -36.56
C ALA A 325 -6.39 -22.06 -35.47
N ALA A 326 -6.46 -23.40 -35.41
CA ALA A 326 -7.16 -24.10 -34.34
C ALA A 326 -6.42 -24.00 -33.00
N ALA A 327 -5.09 -24.18 -32.99
CA ALA A 327 -4.25 -24.02 -31.80
C ALA A 327 -4.25 -22.57 -31.28
N ALA A 328 -4.21 -21.59 -32.19
CA ALA A 328 -4.27 -20.17 -31.89
C ALA A 328 -5.55 -19.79 -31.13
N LEU A 329 -6.68 -20.45 -31.42
CA LEU A 329 -7.93 -20.22 -30.71
C LEU A 329 -7.85 -20.67 -29.24
N THR A 330 -7.22 -21.81 -28.96
CA THR A 330 -7.00 -22.25 -27.57
C THR A 330 -6.04 -21.31 -26.83
N THR A 331 -4.96 -20.89 -27.50
CA THR A 331 -3.99 -19.95 -26.92
C THR A 331 -4.62 -18.60 -26.61
N ILE A 332 -5.38 -17.99 -27.55
CA ILE A 332 -5.98 -16.67 -27.34
C ILE A 332 -7.02 -16.65 -26.21
N GLU A 333 -7.73 -17.76 -25.96
CA GLU A 333 -8.66 -17.86 -24.82
C GLU A 333 -7.92 -17.88 -23.48
N GLY A 334 -6.80 -18.59 -23.38
CA GLY A 334 -5.95 -18.58 -22.19
C GLY A 334 -5.35 -17.20 -21.92
N LEU A 335 -4.92 -16.51 -22.98
CA LEU A 335 -4.40 -15.14 -22.91
C LEU A 335 -5.48 -14.12 -22.54
N LEU A 336 -6.70 -14.27 -23.06
CA LEU A 336 -7.85 -13.47 -22.67
C LEU A 336 -8.16 -13.63 -21.19
N ASN A 337 -8.18 -14.86 -20.66
CA ASN A 337 -8.39 -15.08 -19.23
C ASN A 337 -7.29 -14.40 -18.39
N THR A 338 -6.03 -14.51 -18.80
CA THR A 338 -4.90 -13.84 -18.13
C THR A 338 -5.09 -12.32 -18.10
N ALA A 339 -5.46 -11.70 -19.22
CA ALA A 339 -5.69 -10.26 -19.30
C ALA A 339 -6.95 -9.81 -18.51
N ILE A 340 -8.00 -10.64 -18.48
CA ILE A 340 -9.20 -10.39 -17.69
C ILE A 340 -8.89 -10.47 -16.20
N ASP A 341 -8.14 -11.48 -15.76
CA ASP A 341 -7.73 -11.65 -14.36
C ASP A 341 -6.85 -10.48 -13.89
N ALA A 342 -5.90 -10.05 -14.74
CA ALA A 342 -5.10 -8.85 -14.48
C ALA A 342 -5.98 -7.59 -14.32
N THR A 343 -6.95 -7.40 -15.22
CA THR A 343 -7.89 -6.27 -15.17
C THR A 343 -8.76 -6.32 -13.91
N ALA A 344 -9.23 -7.51 -13.53
CA ALA A 344 -10.01 -7.72 -12.31
C ALA A 344 -9.19 -7.44 -11.04
N ALA A 345 -7.92 -7.84 -11.02
CA ALA A 345 -7.00 -7.55 -9.91
C ALA A 345 -6.78 -6.04 -9.71
N PHE A 346 -6.59 -5.28 -10.80
CA PHE A 346 -6.50 -3.82 -10.72
C PHE A 346 -7.82 -3.17 -10.31
N GLY A 347 -8.97 -3.67 -10.80
CA GLY A 347 -10.28 -3.20 -10.37
C GLY A 347 -10.52 -3.40 -8.87
N SER A 348 -10.18 -4.58 -8.33
CA SER A 348 -10.25 -4.86 -6.89
C SER A 348 -9.32 -3.94 -6.08
N SER A 349 -8.09 -3.74 -6.54
CA SER A 349 -7.12 -2.85 -5.90
C SER A 349 -7.60 -1.39 -5.89
N GLN A 350 -8.18 -0.92 -6.99
CA GLN A 350 -8.74 0.42 -7.10
C GLN A 350 -9.93 0.61 -6.14
N ASN A 351 -10.85 -0.35 -6.08
CA ASN A 351 -11.98 -0.31 -5.13
C ASN A 351 -11.49 -0.26 -3.68
N ARG A 352 -10.45 -1.03 -3.34
CA ARG A 352 -9.84 -1.01 -2.00
C ARG A 352 -9.23 0.36 -1.68
N ILE A 353 -8.51 0.97 -2.62
CA ILE A 353 -7.95 2.32 -2.47
C ILE A 353 -9.06 3.36 -2.31
N SER A 354 -10.12 3.31 -3.11
CA SER A 354 -11.25 4.22 -3.02
C SER A 354 -11.99 4.11 -1.69
N GLY A 355 -12.25 2.89 -1.22
CA GLY A 355 -12.87 2.66 0.10
C GLY A 355 -12.01 3.20 1.25
N GLN A 356 -10.69 2.98 1.18
CA GLN A 356 -9.76 3.53 2.17
C GLN A 356 -9.72 5.07 2.12
N SER A 357 -9.72 5.67 0.93
CA SER A 357 -9.74 7.12 0.76
C SER A 357 -11.00 7.75 1.35
N GLU A 358 -12.16 7.13 1.16
CA GLU A 358 -13.41 7.58 1.75
C GLU A 358 -13.38 7.50 3.27
N PHE A 359 -12.88 6.38 3.82
CA PHE A 359 -12.71 6.20 5.26
C PHE A 359 -11.77 7.25 5.87
N VAL A 360 -10.61 7.50 5.26
CA VAL A 360 -9.65 8.53 5.71
C VAL A 360 -10.30 9.92 5.65
N ARG A 361 -11.09 10.22 4.62
CA ARG A 361 -11.84 11.48 4.53
C ARG A 361 -12.83 11.63 5.68
N THR A 362 -13.59 10.58 6.01
CA THR A 362 -14.53 10.59 7.14
C THR A 362 -13.81 10.76 8.49
N ILE A 363 -12.63 10.16 8.67
CA ILE A 363 -11.79 10.39 9.85
C ILE A 363 -11.36 11.85 9.93
N VAL A 364 -10.83 12.42 8.85
CA VAL A 364 -10.40 13.82 8.79
C VAL A 364 -11.56 14.76 9.12
N ASP A 365 -12.74 14.54 8.53
CA ASP A 365 -13.94 15.34 8.78
C ASP A 365 -14.38 15.24 10.26
N SER A 366 -14.39 14.02 10.82
CA SER A 366 -14.79 13.77 12.22
C SER A 366 -13.80 14.35 13.22
N MET A 367 -12.49 14.21 12.95
CA MET A 367 -11.43 14.81 13.79
C MET A 367 -11.46 16.33 13.70
N THR A 368 -11.66 16.90 12.51
CA THR A 368 -11.78 18.35 12.32
C THR A 368 -12.99 18.90 13.09
N ALA A 369 -14.14 18.23 13.03
CA ALA A 369 -15.31 18.60 13.82
C ALA A 369 -15.07 18.46 15.33
N GLY A 370 -14.39 17.39 15.76
CA GLY A 370 -14.02 17.17 17.15
C GLY A 370 -13.07 18.24 17.70
N ILE A 371 -12.04 18.62 16.92
CA ILE A 371 -11.13 19.73 17.23
C ILE A 371 -11.93 21.03 17.32
N GLY A 372 -12.81 21.31 16.35
CA GLY A 372 -13.63 22.52 16.35
C GLY A 372 -14.53 22.63 17.58
N GLY A 373 -15.18 21.55 18.00
CA GLY A 373 -15.97 21.53 19.24
C GLY A 373 -15.13 21.83 20.50
N LEU A 374 -13.87 21.40 20.50
CA LEU A 374 -12.94 21.63 21.61
C LEU A 374 -12.33 23.03 21.61
N THR A 375 -12.03 23.61 20.45
CA THR A 375 -11.22 24.84 20.35
C THR A 375 -11.92 26.05 19.77
N ASP A 376 -13.02 25.88 19.03
CA ASP A 376 -13.62 27.00 18.30
C ASP A 376 -14.50 27.86 19.22
N THR A 377 -14.53 29.15 18.90
CA THR A 377 -15.38 30.15 19.55
C THR A 377 -16.73 30.23 18.85
N ASP A 378 -17.80 30.35 19.63
CA ASP A 378 -19.09 30.82 19.11
C ASP A 378 -19.00 32.34 18.84
N MET A 379 -18.86 32.70 17.56
CA MET A 379 -18.68 34.08 17.12
C MET A 379 -19.87 34.98 17.43
N GLU A 380 -21.09 34.42 17.53
CA GLU A 380 -22.29 35.19 17.87
C GLU A 380 -22.26 35.59 19.34
N ALA A 381 -21.98 34.61 20.21
CA ALA A 381 -21.84 34.86 21.64
C ALA A 381 -20.65 35.78 21.96
N ALA A 382 -19.51 35.59 21.28
CA ALA A 382 -18.33 36.42 21.45
C ALA A 382 -18.56 37.86 20.98
N SER A 383 -19.26 38.05 19.85
CA SER A 383 -19.60 39.38 19.34
C SER A 383 -20.57 40.13 20.26
N ALA A 384 -21.59 39.46 20.77
CA ALA A 384 -22.50 40.02 21.77
C ALA A 384 -21.75 40.41 23.06
N LYS A 385 -20.83 39.54 23.52
CA LYS A 385 -20.00 39.80 24.70
C LYS A 385 -19.02 40.95 24.48
N LEU A 386 -18.44 41.08 23.29
CA LEU A 386 -17.55 42.18 22.92
C LEU A 386 -18.30 43.52 23.03
N GLN A 387 -19.49 43.60 22.44
CA GLN A 387 -20.32 44.81 22.49
C GLN A 387 -20.71 45.14 23.94
N ALA A 388 -21.12 44.14 24.74
CA ALA A 388 -21.42 44.34 26.15
C ALA A 388 -20.20 44.87 26.94
N LEU A 389 -19.01 44.31 26.69
CA LEU A 389 -17.76 44.75 27.34
C LEU A 389 -17.34 46.15 26.92
N GLN A 390 -17.54 46.54 25.66
CA GLN A 390 -17.30 47.91 25.19
C GLN A 390 -18.21 48.92 25.88
N VAL A 391 -19.50 48.60 26.02
CA VAL A 391 -20.46 49.43 26.78
C VAL A 391 -20.08 49.50 28.26
N GLN A 392 -19.70 48.37 28.86
CA GLN A 392 -19.22 48.33 30.25
C GLN A 392 -17.93 49.14 30.46
N GLN A 393 -17.00 49.12 29.50
CA GLN A 393 -15.78 49.93 29.54
C GLN A 393 -16.13 51.42 29.53
N GLN A 394 -17.03 51.85 28.65
CA GLN A 394 -17.49 53.25 28.57
C GLN A 394 -18.17 53.69 29.89
N LEU A 395 -19.04 52.84 30.45
CA LEU A 395 -19.67 53.08 31.75
C LEU A 395 -18.66 53.06 32.90
N GLY A 396 -17.64 52.20 32.85
CA GLY A 396 -16.58 52.12 33.85
C GLY A 396 -15.71 53.38 33.87
N VAL A 397 -15.39 53.94 32.69
CA VAL A 397 -14.69 55.24 32.57
C VAL A 397 -15.55 56.38 33.13
N GLN A 398 -16.85 56.39 32.85
CA GLN A 398 -17.78 57.37 33.43
C GLN A 398 -17.88 57.23 34.95
N ALA A 399 -18.01 56.01 35.46
CA ALA A 399 -18.07 55.73 36.90
C ALA A 399 -16.78 56.13 37.62
N LEU A 400 -15.62 55.89 37.02
CA LEU A 400 -14.31 56.33 37.52
C LEU A 400 -14.21 57.87 37.53
N SER A 401 -14.71 58.54 36.49
CA SER A 401 -14.77 60.01 36.43
C SER A 401 -15.65 60.60 37.54
N ILE A 402 -16.84 60.02 37.76
CA ILE A 402 -17.75 60.41 38.85
C ILE A 402 -17.12 60.13 40.22
N ALA A 403 -16.50 58.97 40.41
CA ALA A 403 -15.80 58.61 41.65
C ALA A 403 -14.64 59.57 41.96
N ASN A 404 -13.92 60.05 40.93
CA ASN A 404 -12.85 61.03 41.07
C ASN A 404 -13.34 62.46 41.37
N GLN A 405 -14.60 62.78 41.11
CA GLN A 405 -15.22 64.07 41.47
C GLN A 405 -15.72 64.12 42.92
N ALA A 406 -15.96 62.97 43.57
CA ALA A 406 -16.46 62.89 44.94
C ALA A 406 -15.63 63.68 46.00
N PRO A 407 -14.27 63.71 45.95
CA PRO A 407 -13.46 64.52 46.87
C PRO A 407 -13.60 66.04 46.64
N GLN A 408 -14.02 66.49 45.45
CA GLN A 408 -14.19 67.92 45.13
C GLN A 408 -15.41 68.51 45.84
N ALA A 409 -16.45 67.71 46.08
CA ALA A 409 -17.61 68.10 46.88
C ALA A 409 -17.26 68.35 48.37
N LEU A 410 -16.16 67.79 48.87
CA LEU A 410 -15.65 68.10 50.22
C LEU A 410 -14.88 69.42 50.23
N LEU A 411 -14.16 69.76 49.16
CA LEU A 411 -13.49 71.07 49.02
C LEU A 411 -14.48 72.23 48.95
N SER A 412 -15.68 72.03 48.39
CA SER A 412 -16.73 73.06 48.41
C SER A 412 -17.30 73.35 49.81
N LEU A 413 -17.07 72.48 50.80
CA LEU A 413 -17.51 72.68 52.19
C LEU A 413 -16.56 73.59 52.99
N PHE A 414 -15.34 73.81 52.48
CA PHE A 414 -14.30 74.66 53.06
C PHE A 414 -14.10 75.96 52.27
N ARG A 415 -15.05 76.30 51.38
CA ARG A 415 -15.08 77.55 50.62
C ARG A 415 -16.15 78.50 51.16
#